data_AF-A0A2U8GZL4-F1
#
_entry.id   AF-A0A2U8GZL4-F1
#
_cell.length_a   1.000
_cell.length_b   1.000
_cell.length_c   1.000
_cell.angle_alpha   90.00
_cell.angle_beta   90.00
_cell.angle_gamma   90.00
#
_symmetry.space_group_name_H-M   'P 1'
#
loop_
_entity.id
_entity.type
_entity.pdbx_description
1 polymer ?
#
loop_
_entity_poly.entity_id
_entity_poly.type
_entity_poly.pdbx_seq_one_letter_code
_entity_poly.pdbx_strand_id
1 'polypeptide(L)'
;MAKDTPIDRRGFFRIAGRYGLTSTVIAASSFAGPLTLSGLARAASQTADARNASTPLYTLKFGAAGFNEENLKIQESGQLWFARELEQRSNGALKIDFIGSNAICNQLDCVKKTQQGIIDLFSASTQNSAGAAPYYNVLDFAYMFPSRAAQHYFLYHPKSEKLFREPMRKRHNIQVLFSHCELRGIMLGKKFADAPLITSVEQLAGTKNRVTGTQLGRIAMQLMNLNPVPISWEETLDGLKQGLIDGAETWMGAAAYANMAPVLSQAVDLKFFCGTDHTAMNNKTFEKLPSNLQDVVMETSFAAQQYTQREQEKALIEVVGAEANPGPDTVFGKNKVRVATLSDAEILKAEKMCSPEYNPKPWEEWRERLSKMSGGQDVYKEIFDIAREIPKNTAVADVQARRWWQTA
;
A
#
# COMPACT_ATOMS: atom_id res chain seq x y z
N MET A 1 -4.03 39.69 5.73
CA MET A 1 -3.95 38.42 6.50
C MET A 1 -2.56 38.32 7.08
N ALA A 2 -2.42 37.98 8.36
CA ALA A 2 -1.11 37.84 9.00
C ALA A 2 -0.29 36.74 8.29
N LYS A 3 1.03 36.94 8.16
CA LYS A 3 1.94 36.03 7.42
C LYS A 3 2.09 34.65 8.08
N ASP A 4 1.57 34.46 9.29
CA ASP A 4 1.83 33.28 10.12
C ASP A 4 0.55 32.50 10.51
N THR A 5 -0.58 32.73 9.83
CA THR A 5 -1.80 31.95 10.09
C THR A 5 -1.56 30.47 9.75
N PRO A 6 -1.72 29.54 10.72
CA PRO A 6 -1.61 28.10 10.45
C PRO A 6 -2.62 27.68 9.37
N ILE A 7 -2.23 26.71 8.54
CA ILE A 7 -3.15 26.17 7.53
C ILE A 7 -4.31 25.42 8.20
N ASP A 8 -5.54 25.75 7.82
CA ASP A 8 -6.73 24.96 8.14
C ASP A 8 -7.35 24.39 6.85
N ARG A 9 -8.30 23.47 6.99
CA ARG A 9 -8.98 22.83 5.85
C ARG A 9 -9.59 23.87 4.89
N ARG A 10 -10.19 24.95 5.42
CA ARG A 10 -10.78 26.02 4.58
C ARG A 10 -9.72 26.81 3.82
N GLY A 11 -8.59 27.10 4.46
CA GLY A 11 -7.43 27.73 3.85
C GLY A 11 -6.86 26.88 2.73
N PHE A 12 -6.71 25.57 2.95
CA PHE A 12 -6.24 24.63 1.94
C PHE A 12 -7.12 24.63 0.70
N PHE A 13 -8.43 24.46 0.86
CA PHE A 13 -9.35 24.45 -0.29
C PHE A 13 -9.46 25.81 -0.99
N ARG A 14 -9.23 26.92 -0.28
CA ARG A 14 -9.14 28.25 -0.90
C ARG A 14 -7.92 28.38 -1.81
N ILE A 15 -6.77 27.84 -1.39
CA ILE A 15 -5.55 27.79 -2.20
C ILE A 15 -5.76 26.85 -3.40
N ALA A 16 -6.33 25.66 -3.16
CA ALA A 16 -6.65 24.70 -4.21
C ALA A 16 -7.63 25.26 -5.26
N GLY A 17 -8.62 26.03 -4.85
CA GLY A 17 -9.54 26.71 -5.78
C GLY A 17 -8.86 27.76 -6.66
N ARG A 18 -7.73 28.32 -6.22
CA ARG A 18 -6.96 29.33 -6.97
C ARG A 18 -5.87 28.73 -7.86
N TYR A 19 -5.12 27.75 -7.37
CA TYR A 19 -3.93 27.20 -8.05
C TYR A 19 -4.09 25.76 -8.55
N GLY A 20 -5.26 25.16 -8.33
CA GLY A 20 -5.56 23.76 -8.62
C GLY A 20 -5.23 22.83 -7.45
N LEU A 21 -6.04 21.78 -7.31
CA LEU A 21 -5.90 20.80 -6.24
C LEU A 21 -4.53 20.09 -6.29
N THR A 22 -4.16 19.51 -7.42
CA THR A 22 -2.89 18.78 -7.54
C THR A 22 -1.68 19.65 -7.24
N SER A 23 -1.65 20.89 -7.73
CA SER A 23 -0.55 21.83 -7.44
C SER A 23 -0.44 22.12 -5.95
N THR A 24 -1.57 22.25 -5.27
CA THR A 24 -1.63 22.52 -3.83
C THR A 24 -1.18 21.30 -3.01
N VAL A 25 -1.61 20.10 -3.40
CA VAL A 25 -1.23 18.85 -2.74
C VAL A 25 0.27 18.57 -2.92
N ILE A 26 0.83 18.71 -4.13
CA ILE A 26 2.27 18.57 -4.40
C ILE A 26 3.08 19.61 -3.61
N ALA A 27 2.60 20.85 -3.55
CA ALA A 27 3.24 21.89 -2.75
C ALA A 27 3.25 21.55 -1.26
N ALA A 28 2.12 21.06 -0.72
CA ALA A 28 2.00 20.68 0.69
C ALA A 28 2.85 19.45 1.08
N SER A 29 3.04 18.50 0.16
CA SER A 29 3.89 17.33 0.40
C SER A 29 5.38 17.66 0.33
N SER A 30 5.78 18.63 -0.49
CA SER A 30 7.19 19.04 -0.67
C SER A 30 7.61 20.19 0.24
N PHE A 31 6.70 20.73 1.07
CA PHE A 31 6.95 21.92 1.87
C PHE A 31 7.87 21.62 3.05
N ALA A 32 9.02 22.30 3.12
CA ALA A 32 9.91 22.28 4.27
C ALA A 32 9.58 23.44 5.22
N GLY A 33 9.03 23.13 6.39
CA GLY A 33 8.73 24.10 7.46
C GLY A 33 7.25 24.11 7.90
N PRO A 34 6.87 25.01 8.83
CA PRO A 34 5.49 25.12 9.29
C PRO A 34 4.54 25.51 8.16
N LEU A 35 3.50 24.71 7.94
CA LEU A 35 2.48 24.99 6.92
C LEU A 35 1.62 26.20 7.33
N THR A 36 2.04 27.39 6.89
CA THR A 36 1.23 28.61 7.00
C THR A 36 0.43 28.84 5.71
N LEU A 37 -0.69 29.57 5.83
CA LEU A 37 -1.54 29.90 4.69
C LEU A 37 -0.76 30.59 3.56
N SER A 38 0.07 31.59 3.89
CA SER A 38 0.88 32.30 2.89
C SER A 38 2.08 31.49 2.38
N GLY A 39 2.65 30.63 3.21
CA GLY A 39 3.72 29.72 2.80
C GLY A 39 3.22 28.74 1.73
N LEU A 40 2.13 28.03 2.05
CA LEU A 40 1.49 27.10 1.13
C LEU A 40 0.97 27.79 -0.13
N ALA A 41 0.35 28.97 -0.01
CA ALA A 41 -0.15 29.70 -1.18
C ALA A 41 0.96 30.07 -2.17
N ARG A 42 2.14 30.47 -1.67
CA ARG A 42 3.30 30.79 -2.51
C ARG A 42 3.86 29.54 -3.19
N ALA A 43 4.04 28.47 -2.43
CA ALA A 43 4.51 27.19 -2.96
C ALA A 43 3.54 26.63 -4.02
N ALA A 44 2.24 26.67 -3.74
CA ALA A 44 1.20 26.23 -4.68
C ALA A 44 1.16 27.07 -5.95
N SER A 45 1.36 28.39 -5.86
CA SER A 45 1.51 29.26 -7.04
C SER A 45 2.69 28.85 -7.89
N GLN A 46 3.88 28.70 -7.29
CA GLN A 46 5.10 28.30 -8.00
C GLN A 46 4.96 26.91 -8.64
N THR A 47 4.35 25.97 -7.92
CA THR A 47 4.04 24.64 -8.46
C THR A 47 3.05 24.74 -9.63
N ALA A 48 1.99 25.55 -9.51
CA ALA A 48 1.03 25.74 -10.60
C ALA A 48 1.67 26.37 -11.85
N ASP A 49 2.52 27.39 -11.67
CA ASP A 49 3.25 28.03 -12.76
C ASP A 49 4.14 27.02 -13.48
N ALA A 50 4.91 26.21 -12.73
CA ALA A 50 5.75 25.16 -13.31
C ALA A 50 4.93 24.08 -14.05
N ARG A 51 3.81 23.63 -13.48
CA ARG A 51 2.92 22.62 -14.08
C ARG A 51 2.16 23.11 -15.32
N ASN A 52 2.05 24.42 -15.49
CA ASN A 52 1.37 25.06 -16.62
C ASN A 52 2.35 25.72 -17.60
N ALA A 53 3.67 25.53 -17.41
CA ALA A 53 4.69 26.13 -18.28
C ALA A 53 4.68 25.57 -19.70
N SER A 54 4.12 24.37 -19.91
CA SER A 54 3.94 23.74 -21.21
C SER A 54 2.53 23.16 -21.37
N THR A 55 2.09 23.02 -22.63
CA THR A 55 0.83 22.36 -22.96
C THR A 55 1.04 20.83 -22.90
N PRO A 56 0.29 20.10 -22.06
CA PRO A 56 0.45 18.66 -21.95
C PRO A 56 -0.09 17.94 -23.19
N LEU A 57 0.58 16.85 -23.59
CA LEU A 57 0.05 15.92 -24.61
C LEU A 57 -1.05 15.05 -24.02
N TYR A 58 -0.91 14.66 -22.74
CA TYR A 58 -1.89 13.85 -22.02
C TYR A 58 -2.09 14.42 -20.61
N THR A 59 -3.36 14.52 -20.20
CA THR A 59 -3.72 14.76 -18.79
C THR A 59 -4.35 13.48 -18.24
N LEU A 60 -3.72 12.88 -17.24
CA LEU A 60 -4.08 11.59 -16.68
C LEU A 60 -4.67 11.75 -15.27
N LYS A 61 -5.85 11.18 -15.02
CA LYS A 61 -6.49 11.18 -13.71
C LYS A 61 -5.92 10.10 -12.82
N PHE A 62 -5.40 10.47 -11.65
CA PHE A 62 -4.84 9.55 -10.66
C PHE A 62 -5.73 9.52 -9.40
N GLY A 63 -6.53 8.46 -9.26
CA GLY A 63 -7.32 8.23 -8.05
C GLY A 63 -6.53 7.53 -6.94
N ALA A 64 -6.42 8.12 -5.75
CA ALA A 64 -5.64 7.52 -4.66
C ALA A 64 -6.52 7.27 -3.43
N ALA A 65 -6.81 6.00 -3.15
CA ALA A 65 -7.72 5.59 -2.08
C ALA A 65 -7.08 5.78 -0.70
N GLY A 66 -7.64 6.68 0.11
CA GLY A 66 -7.18 6.99 1.47
C GLY A 66 -5.94 7.88 1.54
N PHE A 67 -5.35 8.23 0.39
CA PHE A 67 -4.08 8.98 0.34
C PHE A 67 -4.28 10.46 0.07
N ASN A 68 -3.51 11.28 0.79
CA ASN A 68 -3.41 12.73 0.63
C ASN A 68 -2.03 13.18 1.16
N GLU A 69 -1.77 14.48 1.10
CA GLU A 69 -0.51 15.10 1.55
C GLU A 69 -0.15 14.87 3.02
N GLU A 70 -1.13 14.59 3.89
CA GLU A 70 -0.93 14.36 5.32
C GLU A 70 -0.64 12.87 5.58
N ASN A 71 -1.51 11.99 5.11
CA ASN A 71 -1.38 10.55 5.30
C ASN A 71 -0.12 9.99 4.63
N LEU A 72 0.30 10.59 3.51
CA LEU A 72 1.54 10.20 2.81
C LEU A 72 2.82 10.59 3.55
N LYS A 73 2.74 11.46 4.57
CA LYS A 73 3.85 11.71 5.51
C LYS A 73 3.95 10.65 6.62
N ILE A 74 2.90 9.83 6.76
CA ILE A 74 2.86 8.72 7.74
C ILE A 74 3.23 7.41 7.04
N GLN A 75 2.59 7.13 5.90
CA GLN A 75 2.94 6.04 5.00
C GLN A 75 3.51 6.63 3.71
N GLU A 76 4.85 6.69 3.62
CA GLU A 76 5.59 7.23 2.49
C GLU A 76 5.56 6.26 1.29
N SER A 77 4.37 6.05 0.73
CA SER A 77 4.12 5.07 -0.34
C SER A 77 4.41 5.59 -1.75
N GLY A 78 4.81 6.85 -1.92
CA GLY A 78 5.42 7.37 -3.16
C GLY A 78 4.48 7.97 -4.22
N GLN A 79 3.17 8.05 -4.00
CA GLN A 79 2.19 8.46 -5.01
C GLN A 79 2.36 9.91 -5.48
N LEU A 80 2.51 10.87 -4.56
CA LEU A 80 2.71 12.28 -4.91
C LEU A 80 4.09 12.53 -5.49
N TRP A 81 5.09 11.81 -5.00
CA TRP A 81 6.44 11.83 -5.57
C TRP A 81 6.40 11.36 -7.03
N PHE A 82 5.76 10.21 -7.30
CA PHE A 82 5.60 9.66 -8.64
C PHE A 82 4.85 10.60 -9.58
N ALA A 83 3.74 11.19 -9.12
CA ALA A 83 2.98 12.15 -9.92
C ALA A 83 3.84 13.34 -10.36
N ARG A 84 4.61 13.92 -9.42
CA ARG A 84 5.52 15.03 -9.71
C ARG A 84 6.63 14.63 -10.68
N GLU A 85 7.25 13.47 -10.47
CA GLU A 85 8.37 13.01 -11.28
C GLU A 85 7.93 12.64 -12.70
N LEU A 86 6.71 12.12 -12.90
CA LEU A 86 6.15 11.91 -14.24
C LEU A 86 6.04 13.22 -15.01
N GLU A 87 5.50 14.27 -14.39
CA GLU A 87 5.38 15.59 -15.03
C GLU A 87 6.76 16.15 -15.37
N GLN A 88 7.73 16.05 -14.46
CA GLN A 88 9.09 16.56 -14.66
C GLN A 88 9.85 15.79 -15.74
N ARG A 89 9.89 14.46 -15.66
CA ARG A 89 10.66 13.60 -16.57
C ARG A 89 10.08 13.53 -17.96
N SER A 90 8.79 13.83 -18.11
CA SER A 90 8.14 13.99 -19.42
C SER A 90 8.23 15.41 -19.98
N ASN A 91 8.94 16.33 -19.31
CA ASN A 91 8.99 17.76 -19.66
C ASN A 91 7.59 18.38 -19.82
N GLY A 92 6.66 17.97 -18.96
CA GLY A 92 5.26 18.40 -18.97
C GLY A 92 4.37 17.74 -20.02
N ALA A 93 4.89 16.81 -20.84
CA ALA A 93 4.08 16.09 -21.82
C ALA A 93 3.00 15.21 -21.16
N LEU A 94 3.28 14.67 -19.98
CA LEU A 94 2.29 14.05 -19.09
C LEU A 94 1.95 15.04 -17.98
N LYS A 95 0.67 15.32 -17.79
CA LYS A 95 0.13 16.05 -16.65
C LYS A 95 -0.71 15.12 -15.80
N ILE A 96 -0.55 15.16 -14.48
CA ILE A 96 -1.24 14.26 -13.55
C ILE A 96 -2.24 15.05 -12.73
N ASP A 97 -3.50 14.63 -12.77
CA ASP A 97 -4.54 15.13 -11.87
C ASP A 97 -4.70 14.17 -10.70
N PHE A 98 -3.99 14.46 -9.60
CA PHE A 98 -4.02 13.66 -8.39
C PHE A 98 -5.30 13.94 -7.58
N ILE A 99 -6.14 12.92 -7.42
CA ILE A 99 -7.43 12.98 -6.75
C ILE A 99 -7.44 11.95 -5.61
N GLY A 100 -6.95 12.40 -4.46
CA GLY A 100 -6.82 11.59 -3.25
C GLY A 100 -8.05 11.60 -2.34
N SER A 101 -7.86 11.21 -1.07
CA SER A 101 -8.88 11.24 0.00
C SER A 101 -10.20 10.56 -0.36
N ASN A 102 -10.14 9.47 -1.12
CA ASN A 102 -11.32 8.73 -1.62
C ASN A 102 -12.28 9.57 -2.51
N ALA A 103 -11.84 10.72 -3.02
CA ALA A 103 -12.76 11.67 -3.66
C ALA A 103 -13.30 11.19 -5.03
N ILE A 104 -12.56 10.34 -5.73
CA ILE A 104 -12.99 9.77 -7.02
C ILE A 104 -13.20 8.26 -6.99
N CYS A 105 -12.51 7.56 -6.09
CA CYS A 105 -12.56 6.12 -5.92
C CYS A 105 -12.05 5.74 -4.52
N ASN A 106 -12.44 4.56 -4.04
CA ASN A 106 -12.04 4.00 -2.75
C ASN A 106 -11.27 2.68 -2.93
N GLN A 107 -10.86 2.07 -1.82
CA GLN A 107 -10.03 0.87 -1.80
C GLN A 107 -10.62 -0.30 -2.61
N LEU A 108 -11.95 -0.41 -2.71
CA LEU A 108 -12.64 -1.51 -3.40
C LEU A 108 -12.92 -1.23 -4.88
N ASP A 109 -13.12 0.04 -5.27
CA ASP A 109 -13.60 0.39 -6.61
C ASP A 109 -12.59 1.11 -7.51
N CYS A 110 -11.44 1.58 -6.98
CA CYS A 110 -10.40 2.24 -7.78
C CYS A 110 -9.96 1.37 -8.96
N VAL A 111 -9.63 0.09 -8.73
CA VAL A 111 -9.22 -0.83 -9.81
C VAL A 111 -10.30 -0.93 -10.89
N LYS A 112 -11.59 -1.02 -10.53
CA LYS A 112 -12.69 -1.14 -11.50
C LYS A 112 -12.85 0.15 -12.31
N LYS A 113 -12.74 1.32 -11.68
CA LYS A 113 -12.76 2.61 -12.37
C LYS A 113 -11.56 2.75 -13.31
N THR A 114 -10.39 2.24 -12.92
CA THR A 114 -9.22 2.18 -13.81
C THR A 114 -9.47 1.25 -14.99
N GLN A 115 -9.97 0.02 -14.76
CA GLN A 115 -10.31 -0.93 -15.83
C GLN A 115 -11.24 -0.31 -16.89
N GLN A 116 -12.20 0.50 -16.43
CA GLN A 116 -13.20 1.18 -17.25
C GLN A 116 -12.68 2.47 -17.92
N GLY A 117 -11.48 2.95 -17.58
CA GLY A 117 -10.92 4.20 -18.09
C GLY A 117 -11.55 5.46 -17.49
N ILE A 118 -12.27 5.34 -16.36
CA ILE A 118 -12.82 6.50 -15.62
C ILE A 118 -11.68 7.29 -14.96
N ILE A 119 -10.67 6.57 -14.45
CA ILE A 119 -9.39 7.11 -14.00
C ILE A 119 -8.27 6.37 -14.73
N ASP A 120 -7.15 7.03 -14.96
CA ASP A 120 -6.03 6.50 -15.75
C ASP A 120 -5.02 5.77 -14.87
N LEU A 121 -4.76 6.30 -13.68
CA LEU A 121 -3.94 5.71 -12.64
C LEU A 121 -4.75 5.52 -11.37
N PHE A 122 -4.37 4.53 -10.56
CA PHE A 122 -4.91 4.38 -9.23
C PHE A 122 -3.90 3.89 -8.22
N SER A 123 -4.19 4.17 -6.95
CA SER A 123 -3.53 3.52 -5.83
C SER A 123 -4.55 3.00 -4.83
N ALA A 124 -4.42 1.72 -4.51
CA ALA A 124 -5.22 0.98 -3.54
C ALA A 124 -4.46 -0.29 -3.14
N SER A 125 -4.86 -0.92 -2.04
CA SER A 125 -4.28 -2.20 -1.65
C SER A 125 -4.63 -3.28 -2.67
N THR A 126 -3.69 -4.18 -2.95
CA THR A 126 -3.93 -5.32 -3.84
C THR A 126 -5.04 -6.23 -3.28
N GLN A 127 -5.12 -6.37 -1.96
CA GLN A 127 -6.14 -7.17 -1.28
C GLN A 127 -7.56 -6.62 -1.45
N ASN A 128 -7.78 -5.30 -1.33
CA ASN A 128 -9.10 -4.73 -1.58
C ASN A 128 -9.44 -4.69 -3.08
N SER A 129 -8.41 -4.58 -3.93
CA SER A 129 -8.55 -4.65 -5.39
C SER A 129 -8.90 -6.05 -5.90
N ALA A 130 -8.58 -7.10 -5.13
CA ALA A 130 -8.76 -8.50 -5.52
C ALA A 130 -10.22 -8.89 -5.82
N GLY A 131 -11.22 -8.17 -5.31
CA GLY A 131 -12.62 -8.40 -5.66
C GLY A 131 -12.94 -8.12 -7.13
N ALA A 132 -12.32 -7.08 -7.71
CA ALA A 132 -12.53 -6.66 -9.10
C ALA A 132 -11.40 -7.08 -10.05
N ALA A 133 -10.21 -7.35 -9.52
CA ALA A 133 -9.11 -7.99 -10.25
C ALA A 133 -8.59 -9.23 -9.48
N PRO A 134 -9.29 -10.38 -9.58
CA PRO A 134 -8.98 -11.57 -8.79
C PRO A 134 -7.55 -12.08 -8.83
N TYR A 135 -6.76 -11.74 -9.85
CA TYR A 135 -5.37 -12.19 -9.92
C TYR A 135 -4.45 -11.57 -8.87
N TYR A 136 -4.82 -10.44 -8.24
CA TYR A 136 -4.03 -9.88 -7.12
C TYR A 136 -3.82 -10.85 -5.95
N ASN A 137 -4.76 -11.78 -5.77
CA ASN A 137 -4.66 -12.89 -4.82
C ASN A 137 -3.37 -13.72 -4.96
N VAL A 138 -2.67 -13.65 -6.10
CA VAL A 138 -1.38 -14.33 -6.31
C VAL A 138 -0.31 -13.92 -5.30
N LEU A 139 -0.44 -12.74 -4.68
CA LEU A 139 0.49 -12.24 -3.66
C LEU A 139 0.09 -12.61 -2.22
N ASP A 140 -1.10 -13.18 -2.01
CA ASP A 140 -1.75 -13.28 -0.69
C ASP A 140 -1.61 -14.65 -0.02
N PHE A 141 -0.87 -15.59 -0.62
CA PHE A 141 -0.59 -16.89 0.00
C PHE A 141 0.06 -16.70 1.37
N ALA A 142 -0.47 -17.40 2.37
CA ALA A 142 0.00 -17.29 3.75
C ALA A 142 1.49 -17.65 3.84
N TYR A 143 2.28 -16.77 4.47
CA TYR A 143 3.72 -16.87 4.66
C TYR A 143 4.55 -17.11 3.38
N MET A 144 4.02 -16.72 2.22
CA MET A 144 4.76 -16.80 0.96
C MET A 144 6.02 -15.93 0.99
N PHE A 145 5.90 -14.70 1.51
CA PHE A 145 7.02 -13.79 1.68
C PHE A 145 7.52 -13.82 3.13
N PRO A 146 8.77 -14.23 3.38
CA PRO A 146 9.31 -14.32 4.74
C PRO A 146 9.67 -12.97 5.37
N SER A 147 9.78 -11.91 4.56
CA SER A 147 10.12 -10.55 5.01
C SER A 147 9.66 -9.48 4.01
N ARG A 148 9.68 -8.20 4.41
CA ARG A 148 9.48 -7.06 3.50
C ARG A 148 10.56 -7.02 2.41
N ALA A 149 11.80 -7.38 2.75
CA ALA A 149 12.90 -7.47 1.79
C ALA A 149 12.61 -8.50 0.69
N ALA A 150 12.03 -9.66 1.04
CA ALA A 150 11.63 -10.67 0.06
C ALA A 150 10.53 -10.18 -0.90
N GLN A 151 9.59 -9.34 -0.42
CA GLN A 151 8.58 -8.71 -1.28
C GLN A 151 9.22 -7.75 -2.28
N HIS A 152 10.08 -6.84 -1.81
CA HIS A 152 10.83 -5.94 -2.70
C HIS A 152 11.67 -6.73 -3.70
N TYR A 153 12.37 -7.77 -3.26
CA TYR A 153 13.20 -8.60 -4.11
C TYR A 153 12.39 -9.24 -5.24
N PHE A 154 11.21 -9.79 -4.94
CA PHE A 154 10.28 -10.30 -5.95
C PHE A 154 9.80 -9.20 -6.91
N LEU A 155 9.39 -8.04 -6.40
CA LEU A 155 8.88 -6.94 -7.25
C LEU A 155 9.94 -6.40 -8.23
N TYR A 156 11.22 -6.47 -7.86
CA TYR A 156 12.35 -6.17 -8.75
C TYR A 156 12.76 -7.35 -9.64
N HIS A 157 12.42 -8.58 -9.25
CA HIS A 157 12.85 -9.77 -9.97
C HIS A 157 12.23 -9.79 -11.38
N PRO A 158 12.98 -10.00 -12.48
CA PRO A 158 12.42 -10.01 -13.84
C PRO A 158 11.25 -10.99 -14.04
N LYS A 159 11.27 -12.14 -13.35
CA LYS A 159 10.13 -13.09 -13.34
C LYS A 159 8.82 -12.49 -12.82
N SER A 160 8.82 -11.41 -12.03
CA SER A 160 7.58 -10.73 -11.63
C SER A 160 6.81 -10.15 -12.82
N GLU A 161 7.47 -9.91 -13.96
CA GLU A 161 6.80 -9.57 -15.20
C GLU A 161 5.86 -10.69 -15.64
N LYS A 162 6.37 -11.92 -15.73
CA LYS A 162 5.62 -13.11 -16.18
C LYS A 162 4.66 -13.67 -15.12
N LEU A 163 5.05 -13.61 -13.84
CA LEU A 163 4.32 -14.19 -12.71
C LEU A 163 3.26 -13.25 -12.12
N PHE A 164 3.36 -11.94 -12.36
CA PHE A 164 2.44 -10.96 -11.77
C PHE A 164 1.92 -9.95 -12.79
N ARG A 165 2.79 -9.19 -13.45
CA ARG A 165 2.37 -8.01 -14.24
C ARG A 165 1.69 -8.37 -15.57
N GLU A 166 2.18 -9.38 -16.28
CA GLU A 166 1.62 -9.82 -17.56
C GLU A 166 0.20 -10.39 -17.40
N PRO A 167 -0.10 -11.29 -16.45
CA PRO A 167 -1.48 -11.72 -16.23
C PRO A 167 -2.39 -10.58 -15.78
N MET A 168 -1.89 -9.61 -15.00
CA MET A 168 -2.65 -8.40 -14.66
C MET A 168 -3.03 -7.59 -15.91
N ARG A 169 -2.11 -7.39 -16.86
CA ARG A 169 -2.44 -6.73 -18.13
C ARG A 169 -3.46 -7.54 -18.93
N LYS A 170 -3.20 -8.83 -19.17
CA LYS A 170 -4.01 -9.69 -20.04
C LYS A 170 -5.42 -9.94 -19.51
N ARG A 171 -5.57 -10.13 -18.20
CA ARG A 171 -6.87 -10.50 -17.58
C ARG A 171 -7.64 -9.31 -17.06
N HIS A 172 -6.93 -8.25 -16.67
CA HIS A 172 -7.53 -7.16 -15.93
C HIS A 172 -7.31 -5.79 -16.56
N ASN A 173 -6.61 -5.66 -17.70
CA ASN A 173 -6.33 -4.35 -18.30
C ASN A 173 -5.59 -3.39 -17.32
N ILE A 174 -4.71 -3.95 -16.49
CA ILE A 174 -3.94 -3.18 -15.50
C ILE A 174 -2.45 -3.36 -15.74
N GLN A 175 -1.74 -2.25 -15.92
CA GLN A 175 -0.29 -2.16 -15.91
C GLN A 175 0.15 -1.80 -14.50
N VAL A 176 0.77 -2.75 -13.79
CA VAL A 176 1.27 -2.53 -12.43
C VAL A 176 2.58 -1.75 -12.49
N LEU A 177 2.66 -0.67 -11.71
CA LEU A 177 3.81 0.23 -11.71
C LEU A 177 4.73 -0.10 -10.52
N PHE A 178 4.42 0.38 -9.33
CA PHE A 178 5.23 0.20 -8.12
C PHE A 178 4.34 -0.12 -6.92
N SER A 179 4.94 -0.62 -5.85
CA SER A 179 4.22 -0.99 -4.64
C SER A 179 4.98 -0.60 -3.37
N HIS A 180 4.22 -0.16 -2.37
CA HIS A 180 4.60 -0.24 -0.98
C HIS A 180 4.57 -1.72 -0.51
N CYS A 181 5.44 -2.07 0.44
CA CYS A 181 5.59 -3.43 0.97
C CYS A 181 5.62 -3.41 2.50
N GLU A 182 4.63 -4.01 3.13
CA GLU A 182 4.64 -4.41 4.54
C GLU A 182 4.13 -5.85 4.67
N LEU A 183 4.09 -6.37 5.89
CA LEU A 183 3.48 -7.67 6.17
C LEU A 183 2.30 -7.46 7.10
N ARG A 184 1.24 -8.23 6.87
CA ARG A 184 -0.03 -8.07 7.58
C ARG A 184 0.02 -8.75 8.95
N GLY A 185 -0.66 -8.11 9.89
CA GLY A 185 -0.83 -8.52 11.27
C GLY A 185 -2.26 -8.25 11.74
N ILE A 186 -2.47 -8.22 13.05
CA ILE A 186 -3.77 -7.90 13.65
C ILE A 186 -3.64 -6.65 14.51
N MET A 187 -4.40 -5.62 14.16
CA MET A 187 -4.50 -4.38 14.92
C MET A 187 -5.69 -4.49 15.89
N LEU A 188 -5.42 -4.78 17.16
CA LEU A 188 -6.44 -5.04 18.18
C LEU A 188 -7.02 -3.74 18.73
N GLY A 189 -8.34 -3.67 18.86
CA GLY A 189 -9.07 -2.52 19.41
C GLY A 189 -8.97 -2.42 20.94
N LYS A 190 -9.64 -1.41 21.53
CA LYS A 190 -9.57 -1.11 22.98
C LYS A 190 -10.06 -2.22 23.91
N LYS A 191 -10.81 -3.22 23.43
CA LYS A 191 -11.20 -4.38 24.25
C LYS A 191 -9.99 -5.16 24.80
N PHE A 192 -8.83 -5.05 24.15
CA PHE A 192 -7.58 -5.69 24.57
C PHE A 192 -6.64 -4.73 25.31
N ALA A 193 -7.13 -3.56 25.77
CA ALA A 193 -6.32 -2.57 26.49
C ALA A 193 -5.73 -3.14 27.80
N ASP A 194 -6.55 -3.86 28.57
CA ASP A 194 -6.14 -4.45 29.86
C ASP A 194 -5.59 -5.88 29.72
N ALA A 195 -5.66 -6.47 28.52
CA ALA A 195 -5.06 -7.77 28.27
C ALA A 195 -3.53 -7.69 28.31
N PRO A 196 -2.83 -8.77 28.74
CA PRO A 196 -1.39 -8.88 28.55
C PRO A 196 -0.99 -8.67 27.09
N LEU A 197 0.28 -8.34 26.87
CA LEU A 197 0.81 -8.27 25.52
C LEU A 197 0.64 -9.64 24.85
N ILE A 198 0.12 -9.67 23.61
CA ILE A 198 0.00 -10.91 22.86
C ILE A 198 1.39 -11.47 22.56
N THR A 199 1.61 -12.74 22.89
CA THR A 199 2.88 -13.45 22.68
C THR A 199 2.72 -14.74 21.89
N SER A 200 1.50 -15.21 21.63
CA SER A 200 1.24 -16.40 20.80
C SER A 200 0.00 -16.25 19.91
N VAL A 201 -0.06 -17.02 18.81
CA VAL A 201 -1.19 -16.99 17.88
C VAL A 201 -2.49 -17.51 18.53
N GLU A 202 -2.41 -18.42 19.50
CA GLU A 202 -3.58 -18.97 20.19
C GLU A 202 -4.33 -17.94 21.02
N GLN A 203 -3.63 -16.93 21.55
CA GLN A 203 -4.27 -15.85 22.30
C GLN A 203 -5.20 -15.00 21.42
N LEU A 204 -5.06 -15.09 20.09
CA LEU A 204 -5.94 -14.46 19.12
C LEU A 204 -7.11 -15.37 18.70
N ALA A 205 -7.11 -16.64 19.07
CA ALA A 205 -8.17 -17.56 18.69
C ALA A 205 -9.53 -17.07 19.22
N GLY A 206 -10.55 -17.05 18.36
CA GLY A 206 -11.89 -16.59 18.71
C GLY A 206 -12.12 -15.09 18.48
N THR A 207 -11.08 -14.29 18.27
CA THR A 207 -11.23 -12.85 17.98
C THR A 207 -11.96 -12.64 16.66
N LYS A 208 -12.90 -11.68 16.62
CA LYS A 208 -13.60 -11.24 15.41
C LYS A 208 -12.79 -10.17 14.71
N ASN A 209 -12.17 -10.49 13.58
CA ASN A 209 -11.26 -9.55 12.92
C ASN A 209 -11.82 -9.09 11.59
N ARG A 210 -11.74 -7.78 11.32
CA ARG A 210 -11.98 -7.31 9.95
C ARG A 210 -11.01 -7.99 9.00
N VAL A 211 -11.50 -8.44 7.84
CA VAL A 211 -10.66 -8.91 6.71
C VAL A 211 -10.85 -8.00 5.50
N THR A 212 -9.77 -7.79 4.74
CA THR A 212 -9.80 -7.11 3.43
C THR A 212 -10.54 -7.92 2.35
N GLY A 213 -10.62 -7.38 1.12
CA GLY A 213 -11.22 -8.06 -0.03
C GLY A 213 -10.51 -9.36 -0.48
N THR A 214 -9.37 -9.69 0.12
CA THR A 214 -8.59 -10.91 -0.18
C THR A 214 -9.37 -12.19 0.13
N GLN A 215 -9.22 -13.20 -0.72
CA GLN A 215 -9.76 -14.53 -0.48
C GLN A 215 -8.74 -15.42 0.23
N LEU A 216 -7.46 -15.28 -0.09
CA LEU A 216 -6.39 -16.06 0.52
C LEU A 216 -6.10 -15.64 1.96
N GLY A 217 -6.10 -14.34 2.27
CA GLY A 217 -5.98 -13.88 3.65
C GLY A 217 -7.13 -14.38 4.53
N ARG A 218 -8.35 -14.53 3.97
CA ARG A 218 -9.50 -15.11 4.67
C ARG A 218 -9.27 -16.58 5.03
N ILE A 219 -8.73 -17.38 4.10
CA ILE A 219 -8.37 -18.78 4.36
C ILE A 219 -7.35 -18.84 5.51
N ALA A 220 -6.30 -18.01 5.44
CA ALA A 220 -5.27 -17.96 6.47
C ALA A 220 -5.86 -17.65 7.86
N MET A 221 -6.70 -16.63 7.95
CA MET A 221 -7.38 -16.24 9.19
C MET A 221 -8.31 -17.32 9.72
N GLN A 222 -9.06 -18.01 8.86
CA GLN A 222 -9.92 -19.12 9.27
C GLN A 222 -9.11 -20.28 9.86
N LEU A 223 -8.02 -20.67 9.21
CA LEU A 223 -7.13 -21.73 9.68
C LEU A 223 -6.42 -21.38 11.01
N MET A 224 -6.20 -20.09 11.27
CA MET A 224 -5.69 -19.57 12.54
C MET A 224 -6.78 -19.26 13.58
N ASN A 225 -8.06 -19.56 13.31
CA ASN A 225 -9.20 -19.27 14.20
C ASN A 225 -9.40 -17.77 14.53
N LEU A 226 -9.10 -16.88 13.58
CA LEU A 226 -9.19 -15.42 13.73
C LEU A 226 -10.52 -14.81 13.24
N ASN A 227 -11.55 -15.64 13.03
CA ASN A 227 -12.93 -15.27 12.64
C ASN A 227 -13.04 -14.00 11.75
N PRO A 228 -12.64 -14.09 10.47
CA PRO A 228 -12.63 -12.94 9.56
C PRO A 228 -14.05 -12.43 9.24
N VAL A 229 -14.27 -11.12 9.38
CA VAL A 229 -15.50 -10.40 9.09
C VAL A 229 -15.24 -9.40 7.95
N PRO A 230 -15.89 -9.53 6.78
CA PRO A 230 -15.71 -8.57 5.69
C PRO A 230 -16.25 -7.19 6.08
N ILE A 231 -15.38 -6.19 6.19
CA ILE A 231 -15.75 -4.79 6.45
C ILE A 231 -14.89 -3.90 5.54
N SER A 232 -15.51 -2.87 4.95
CA SER A 232 -14.81 -1.91 4.10
C SER A 232 -13.72 -1.16 4.87
N TRP A 233 -12.76 -0.58 4.17
CA TRP A 233 -11.68 0.14 4.84
C TRP A 233 -12.22 1.35 5.62
N GLU A 234 -13.20 2.03 5.03
CA GLU A 234 -13.84 3.23 5.54
C GLU A 234 -14.61 2.97 6.84
N GLU A 235 -15.21 1.79 7.00
CA GLU A 235 -15.97 1.40 8.19
C GLU A 235 -15.09 0.76 9.28
N THR A 236 -13.83 0.44 8.97
CA THR A 236 -12.96 -0.31 9.89
C THR A 236 -12.67 0.47 11.17
N LEU A 237 -12.42 1.79 11.06
CA LEU A 237 -12.16 2.65 12.23
C LEU A 237 -13.36 2.67 13.19
N ASP A 238 -14.56 2.89 12.66
CA ASP A 238 -15.78 2.92 13.45
C ASP A 238 -16.11 1.53 14.02
N GLY A 239 -15.87 0.46 13.25
CA GLY A 239 -16.02 -0.93 13.73
C GLY A 239 -15.13 -1.24 14.93
N LEU A 240 -13.86 -0.81 14.90
CA LEU A 240 -12.94 -0.93 16.04
C LEU A 240 -13.39 -0.08 17.23
N LYS A 241 -13.79 1.17 16.97
CA LYS A 241 -14.22 2.13 18.00
C LYS A 241 -15.48 1.66 18.74
N GLN A 242 -16.42 1.09 18.02
CA GLN A 242 -17.69 0.59 18.55
C GLN A 242 -17.58 -0.82 19.15
N GLY A 243 -16.44 -1.50 18.96
CA GLY A 243 -16.24 -2.88 19.41
C GLY A 243 -17.04 -3.92 18.62
N LEU A 244 -17.47 -3.58 17.39
CA LEU A 244 -18.11 -4.53 16.47
C LEU A 244 -17.12 -5.63 16.04
N ILE A 245 -15.85 -5.25 15.91
CA ILE A 245 -14.70 -6.12 15.66
C ILE A 245 -13.68 -5.98 16.79
N ASP A 246 -13.04 -7.09 17.12
CA ASP A 246 -11.97 -7.18 18.12
C ASP A 246 -10.64 -6.65 17.58
N GLY A 247 -10.42 -6.81 16.27
CA GLY A 247 -9.23 -6.32 15.58
C GLY A 247 -9.44 -6.16 14.08
N ALA A 248 -8.41 -5.65 13.41
CA ALA A 248 -8.39 -5.51 11.96
C ALA A 248 -7.14 -6.15 11.38
N GLU A 249 -7.34 -7.01 10.38
CA GLU A 249 -6.29 -7.51 9.51
C GLU A 249 -5.81 -6.36 8.61
N THR A 250 -4.58 -5.88 8.87
CA THR A 250 -3.86 -4.86 8.10
C THR A 250 -2.40 -4.79 8.59
N TRP A 251 -1.62 -3.82 8.11
CA TRP A 251 -0.26 -3.54 8.58
C TRP A 251 -0.22 -2.23 9.39
N MET A 252 0.86 -2.04 10.14
CA MET A 252 0.97 -0.95 11.11
C MET A 252 0.99 0.42 10.44
N GLY A 253 1.68 0.57 9.30
CA GLY A 253 1.66 1.80 8.49
C GLY A 253 0.24 2.19 8.05
N ALA A 254 -0.58 1.23 7.64
CA ALA A 254 -1.95 1.48 7.23
C ALA A 254 -2.84 1.94 8.39
N ALA A 255 -2.73 1.25 9.53
CA ALA A 255 -3.44 1.64 10.73
C ALA A 255 -3.07 3.05 11.20
N ALA A 256 -1.80 3.44 11.08
CA ALA A 256 -1.32 4.76 11.43
C ALA A 256 -1.84 5.83 10.46
N TYR A 257 -1.70 5.67 9.14
CA TYR A 257 -2.15 6.70 8.19
C TYR A 257 -3.68 6.87 8.22
N ALA A 258 -4.43 5.79 8.47
CA ALA A 258 -5.88 5.83 8.57
C ALA A 258 -6.40 6.32 9.93
N ASN A 259 -5.52 6.85 10.79
CA ASN A 259 -5.85 7.40 12.10
C ASN A 259 -6.53 6.39 13.03
N MET A 260 -6.16 5.11 12.94
CA MET A 260 -6.70 4.06 13.82
C MET A 260 -6.00 3.99 15.18
N ALA A 261 -4.76 4.47 15.28
CA ALA A 261 -3.95 4.41 16.50
C ALA A 261 -4.70 4.84 17.79
N PRO A 262 -5.53 5.91 17.82
CA PRO A 262 -6.28 6.29 19.02
C PRO A 262 -7.23 5.21 19.56
N VAL A 263 -7.73 4.31 18.70
CA VAL A 263 -8.65 3.22 19.07
C VAL A 263 -7.99 1.84 19.16
N LEU A 264 -6.68 1.75 18.88
CA LEU A 264 -5.91 0.52 19.04
C LEU A 264 -5.39 0.35 20.47
N SER A 265 -5.26 -0.89 20.90
CA SER A 265 -4.59 -1.27 22.16
C SER A 265 -3.26 -1.95 21.90
N GLN A 266 -3.23 -2.86 20.93
CA GLN A 266 -2.07 -3.63 20.56
C GLN A 266 -1.98 -3.80 19.05
N ALA A 267 -0.77 -3.84 18.51
CA ALA A 267 -0.50 -4.20 17.12
C ALA A 267 0.31 -5.51 17.10
N VAL A 268 -0.31 -6.60 16.63
CA VAL A 268 0.31 -7.93 16.63
C VAL A 268 0.97 -8.20 15.29
N ASP A 269 2.29 -8.36 15.30
CA ASP A 269 3.13 -8.55 14.12
C ASP A 269 3.18 -10.03 13.68
N LEU A 270 2.04 -10.56 13.21
CA LEU A 270 1.91 -11.95 12.74
C LEU A 270 2.63 -12.24 11.42
N LYS A 271 2.88 -11.22 10.59
CA LYS A 271 3.59 -11.32 9.31
C LYS A 271 3.01 -12.33 8.30
N PHE A 272 1.70 -12.60 8.39
CA PHE A 272 1.15 -13.83 7.83
C PHE A 272 0.83 -13.78 6.33
N PHE A 273 0.81 -12.61 5.69
CA PHE A 273 0.83 -12.45 4.23
C PHE A 273 1.19 -11.01 3.82
N CYS A 274 1.30 -10.74 2.52
CA CYS A 274 1.75 -9.45 2.00
C CYS A 274 0.76 -8.30 2.31
N GLY A 275 1.30 -7.15 2.72
CA GLY A 275 0.56 -5.89 2.81
C GLY A 275 1.07 -4.94 1.75
N THR A 276 0.32 -4.76 0.66
CA THR A 276 0.79 -3.99 -0.49
C THR A 276 -0.24 -2.94 -0.91
N ASP A 277 0.07 -1.66 -0.68
CA ASP A 277 -0.55 -0.55 -1.38
C ASP A 277 0.21 -0.30 -2.67
N HIS A 278 -0.41 -0.63 -3.80
CA HIS A 278 0.22 -0.51 -5.10
C HIS A 278 -0.30 0.70 -5.86
N THR A 279 0.51 1.16 -6.81
CA THR A 279 0.09 2.10 -7.84
C THR A 279 0.13 1.39 -9.19
N ALA A 280 -0.91 1.59 -9.98
CA ALA A 280 -1.04 0.98 -11.30
C ALA A 280 -1.83 1.89 -12.25
N MET A 281 -1.81 1.57 -13.54
CA MET A 281 -2.53 2.32 -14.56
C MET A 281 -3.34 1.44 -15.50
N ASN A 282 -4.31 2.03 -16.18
CA ASN A 282 -5.05 1.36 -17.24
C ASN A 282 -4.07 0.94 -18.35
N ASN A 283 -4.02 -0.35 -18.67
CA ASN A 283 -3.04 -0.87 -19.64
C ASN A 283 -3.30 -0.32 -21.05
N LYS A 284 -4.55 -0.20 -21.49
CA LYS A 284 -4.86 0.45 -22.78
C LYS A 284 -4.47 1.93 -22.81
N THR A 285 -4.54 2.65 -21.68
CA THR A 285 -4.02 4.02 -21.60
C THR A 285 -2.50 4.02 -21.76
N PHE A 286 -1.79 3.10 -21.10
CA PHE A 286 -0.34 2.94 -21.24
C PHE A 286 0.06 2.66 -22.70
N GLU A 287 -0.60 1.69 -23.34
CA GLU A 287 -0.32 1.27 -24.73
C GLU A 287 -0.56 2.38 -25.76
N LYS A 288 -1.41 3.37 -25.45
CA LYS A 288 -1.66 4.54 -26.31
C LYS A 288 -0.59 5.62 -26.19
N LEU A 289 0.24 5.58 -25.16
CA LEU A 289 1.35 6.52 -25.03
C LEU A 289 2.41 6.23 -26.10
N PRO A 290 3.05 7.25 -26.69
CA PRO A 290 4.25 7.07 -27.49
C PRO A 290 5.34 6.32 -26.70
N SER A 291 6.20 5.56 -27.38
CA SER A 291 7.22 4.71 -26.75
C SER A 291 8.10 5.47 -25.75
N ASN A 292 8.53 6.68 -26.08
CA ASN A 292 9.32 7.52 -25.19
C ASN A 292 8.57 7.90 -23.89
N LEU A 293 7.25 8.05 -23.93
CA LEU A 293 6.45 8.31 -22.74
C LEU A 293 6.14 7.02 -21.95
N GLN A 294 6.02 5.88 -22.63
CA GLN A 294 5.97 4.57 -21.97
C GLN A 294 7.25 4.33 -21.17
N ASP A 295 8.42 4.62 -21.76
CA ASP A 295 9.72 4.52 -21.09
C ASP A 295 9.80 5.45 -19.88
N VAL A 296 9.35 6.71 -20.00
CA VAL A 296 9.27 7.65 -18.87
C VAL A 296 8.40 7.06 -17.75
N VAL A 297 7.24 6.49 -18.06
CA VAL A 297 6.37 5.87 -17.04
C VAL A 297 7.07 4.72 -16.34
N MET A 298 7.71 3.81 -17.09
CA MET A 298 8.38 2.63 -16.53
C MET A 298 9.60 3.02 -15.69
N GLU A 299 10.47 3.90 -16.19
CA GLU A 299 11.65 4.39 -15.44
C GLU A 299 11.25 5.18 -14.19
N THR A 300 10.20 6.01 -14.27
CA THR A 300 9.68 6.73 -13.10
C THR A 300 9.07 5.78 -12.09
N SER A 301 8.41 4.70 -12.54
CA SER A 301 7.88 3.65 -11.69
C SER A 301 9.00 2.92 -10.93
N PHE A 302 10.11 2.61 -11.61
CA PHE A 302 11.28 2.01 -10.96
C PHE A 302 11.94 2.94 -9.95
N ALA A 303 12.01 4.24 -10.25
CA ALA A 303 12.50 5.23 -9.30
C ALA A 303 11.54 5.38 -8.11
N ALA A 304 10.22 5.31 -8.32
CA ALA A 304 9.22 5.32 -7.25
C ALA A 304 9.32 4.07 -6.37
N GLN A 305 9.56 2.89 -6.95
CA GLN A 305 9.76 1.67 -6.17
C GLN A 305 10.96 1.78 -5.22
N GLN A 306 12.05 2.42 -5.65
CA GLN A 306 13.23 2.70 -4.83
C GLN A 306 12.98 3.80 -3.79
N TYR A 307 12.24 4.86 -4.16
CA TYR A 307 11.80 5.88 -3.21
C TYR A 307 11.00 5.24 -2.07
N THR A 308 9.96 4.49 -2.40
CA THR A 308 9.09 3.84 -1.42
C THR A 308 9.86 2.84 -0.56
N GLN A 309 10.78 2.04 -1.14
CA GLN A 309 11.63 1.12 -0.38
C GLN A 309 12.47 1.84 0.70
N ARG A 310 12.99 3.03 0.40
CA ARG A 310 13.82 3.81 1.34
C ARG A 310 12.98 4.59 2.35
N GLU A 311 12.04 5.39 1.86
CA GLU A 311 11.31 6.33 2.71
C GLU A 311 10.29 5.61 3.60
N GLN A 312 9.65 4.54 3.12
CA GLN A 312 8.71 3.79 3.95
C GLN A 312 9.40 3.10 5.12
N GLU A 313 10.56 2.47 4.93
CA GLU A 313 11.26 1.78 6.03
C GLU A 313 11.63 2.76 7.15
N LYS A 314 12.03 3.98 6.77
CA LYS A 314 12.28 5.06 7.70
C LYS A 314 10.98 5.49 8.41
N ALA A 315 9.93 5.80 7.65
CA ALA A 315 8.65 6.27 8.21
C ALA A 315 7.99 5.21 9.12
N LEU A 316 8.12 3.93 8.79
CA LEU A 316 7.55 2.83 9.55
C LEU A 316 8.10 2.76 10.99
N ILE A 317 9.37 3.14 11.19
CA ILE A 317 9.97 3.19 12.52
C ILE A 317 9.84 4.59 13.12
N GLU A 318 10.33 5.62 12.44
CA GLU A 318 10.46 6.98 13.00
C GLU A 318 9.13 7.74 13.12
N VAL A 319 8.15 7.43 12.28
CA VAL A 319 6.85 8.11 12.27
C VAL A 319 5.78 7.22 12.87
N VAL A 320 5.66 5.98 12.41
CA VAL A 320 4.61 5.05 12.86
C VAL A 320 4.93 4.49 14.25
N GLY A 321 6.18 4.09 14.50
CA GLY A 321 6.58 3.39 15.73
C GLY A 321 6.28 1.90 15.68
N ALA A 322 6.45 1.25 14.52
CA ALA A 322 6.18 -0.16 14.31
C ALA A 322 7.29 -1.08 14.85
N GLU A 323 7.59 -0.96 16.14
CA GLU A 323 8.61 -1.74 16.86
C GLU A 323 8.18 -2.01 18.29
N ALA A 324 8.77 -3.00 18.96
CA ALA A 324 8.34 -3.47 20.29
C ALA A 324 8.19 -2.35 21.34
N ASN A 325 9.02 -1.31 21.26
CA ASN A 325 8.95 -0.13 22.13
C ASN A 325 8.87 1.14 21.27
N PRO A 326 7.66 1.53 20.82
CA PRO A 326 7.49 2.69 19.95
C PRO A 326 8.04 3.97 20.61
N GLY A 327 8.85 4.74 19.89
CA GLY A 327 9.34 6.02 20.38
C GLY A 327 8.20 6.97 20.79
N PRO A 328 8.35 7.81 21.83
CA PRO A 328 7.26 8.59 22.41
C PRO A 328 6.62 9.58 21.43
N ASP A 329 7.37 10.05 20.44
CA ASP A 329 6.90 11.01 19.43
C ASP A 329 6.26 10.36 18.20
N THR A 330 6.36 9.04 18.07
CA THR A 330 5.72 8.27 16.98
C THR A 330 4.20 8.24 17.14
N VAL A 331 3.48 7.92 16.07
CA VAL A 331 2.02 7.77 16.07
C VAL A 331 1.59 6.72 17.11
N PHE A 332 2.26 5.57 17.16
CA PHE A 332 1.93 4.52 18.13
C PHE A 332 2.35 4.91 19.56
N GLY A 333 3.50 5.55 19.74
CA GLY A 333 3.96 6.03 21.06
C GLY A 333 2.99 7.05 21.68
N LYS A 334 2.60 8.08 20.92
CA LYS A 334 1.62 9.09 21.35
C LYS A 334 0.27 8.49 21.75
N ASN A 335 -0.14 7.41 21.07
CA ASN A 335 -1.41 6.73 21.32
C ASN A 335 -1.29 5.52 22.25
N LYS A 336 -0.09 5.25 22.77
CA LYS A 336 0.21 4.11 23.67
C LYS A 336 -0.19 2.75 23.07
N VAL A 337 -0.03 2.59 21.75
CA VAL A 337 -0.26 1.30 21.08
C VAL A 337 0.91 0.38 21.43
N ARG A 338 0.62 -0.80 21.98
CA ARG A 338 1.65 -1.78 22.34
C ARG A 338 1.94 -2.68 21.15
N VAL A 339 3.19 -2.77 20.71
CA VAL A 339 3.56 -3.62 19.57
C VAL A 339 3.96 -5.00 20.08
N ALA A 340 3.21 -6.02 19.68
CA ALA A 340 3.45 -7.42 20.01
C ALA A 340 4.27 -8.07 18.89
N THR A 341 5.60 -8.09 19.07
CA THR A 341 6.52 -8.84 18.22
C THR A 341 6.59 -10.29 18.67
N LEU A 342 6.10 -11.22 17.85
CA LEU A 342 6.11 -12.65 18.18
C LEU A 342 7.49 -13.27 17.96
N SER A 343 7.80 -14.31 18.73
CA SER A 343 9.02 -15.09 18.54
C SER A 343 8.99 -15.86 17.22
N ASP A 344 10.16 -16.22 16.67
CA ASP A 344 10.22 -17.05 15.46
C ASP A 344 9.50 -18.40 15.62
N ALA A 345 9.48 -18.97 16.83
CA ALA A 345 8.76 -20.20 17.13
C ALA A 345 7.23 -20.03 17.00
N GLU A 346 6.71 -18.90 17.46
CA GLU A 346 5.28 -18.57 17.38
C GLU A 346 4.86 -18.18 15.96
N ILE A 347 5.74 -17.51 15.21
CA ILE A 347 5.55 -17.27 13.77
C ILE A 347 5.50 -18.60 13.01
N LEU A 348 6.44 -19.52 13.27
CA LEU A 348 6.46 -20.85 12.64
C LEU A 348 5.22 -21.67 13.01
N LYS A 349 4.72 -21.53 14.24
CA LYS A 349 3.49 -22.17 14.68
C LYS A 349 2.29 -21.69 13.87
N ALA A 350 2.14 -20.37 13.73
CA ALA A 350 1.10 -19.77 12.90
C ALA A 350 1.25 -20.16 11.41
N GLU A 351 2.48 -20.24 10.90
CA GLU A 351 2.78 -20.73 9.55
C GLU A 351 2.31 -22.18 9.36
N LYS A 352 2.60 -23.07 10.30
CA LYS A 352 2.17 -24.47 10.24
C LYS A 352 0.64 -24.63 10.26
N MET A 353 -0.09 -23.72 10.89
CA MET A 353 -1.55 -23.76 10.91
C MET A 353 -2.14 -23.47 9.53
N CYS A 354 -1.57 -22.52 8.79
CA CYS A 354 -2.25 -21.94 7.64
C CYS A 354 -1.50 -21.94 6.32
N SER A 355 -0.17 -22.03 6.26
CA SER A 355 0.55 -21.87 4.99
C SER A 355 0.30 -23.04 4.02
N PRO A 356 0.37 -22.81 2.69
CA PRO A 356 0.25 -23.90 1.73
C PRO A 356 1.36 -24.96 1.84
N GLU A 357 2.51 -24.61 2.43
CA GLU A 357 3.63 -25.55 2.63
C GLU A 357 3.29 -26.64 3.66
N TYR A 358 2.58 -26.29 4.74
CA TYR A 358 2.23 -27.23 5.82
C TYR A 358 0.80 -27.74 5.73
N ASN A 359 -0.10 -26.97 5.12
CA ASN A 359 -1.52 -27.30 4.99
C ASN A 359 -2.00 -26.97 3.57
N PRO A 360 -1.63 -27.76 2.54
CA PRO A 360 -1.86 -27.41 1.14
C PRO A 360 -3.33 -27.49 0.71
N LYS A 361 -4.12 -28.39 1.30
CA LYS A 361 -5.47 -28.75 0.84
C LYS A 361 -6.44 -27.55 0.74
N PRO A 362 -6.53 -26.64 1.74
CA PRO A 362 -7.38 -25.44 1.65
C PRO A 362 -7.01 -24.48 0.50
N TRP A 363 -5.82 -24.61 -0.08
CA TRP A 363 -5.31 -23.72 -1.12
C TRP A 363 -5.42 -24.29 -2.53
N GLU A 364 -5.72 -25.57 -2.70
CA GLU A 364 -5.68 -26.28 -4.00
C GLU A 364 -6.52 -25.58 -5.08
N GLU A 365 -7.77 -25.21 -4.75
CA GLU A 365 -8.66 -24.52 -5.69
C GLU A 365 -8.08 -23.17 -6.14
N TRP A 366 -7.56 -22.37 -5.20
CA TRP A 366 -6.96 -21.08 -5.52
C TRP A 366 -5.64 -21.21 -6.27
N ARG A 367 -4.81 -22.20 -5.92
CA ARG A 367 -3.58 -22.50 -6.65
C ARG A 367 -3.90 -22.87 -8.10
N GLU A 368 -4.81 -23.80 -8.32
CA GLU A 368 -5.22 -24.19 -9.68
C GLU A 368 -5.79 -23.00 -10.46
N ARG A 369 -6.67 -22.22 -9.83
CA ARG A 369 -7.27 -21.03 -10.45
C ARG A 369 -6.21 -20.00 -10.85
N LEU A 370 -5.30 -19.64 -9.95
CA LEU A 370 -4.27 -18.65 -10.22
C LEU A 370 -3.23 -19.16 -11.24
N SER A 371 -2.89 -20.45 -11.21
CA SER A 371 -2.05 -21.08 -12.24
C SER A 371 -2.72 -21.05 -13.62
N LYS A 372 -4.01 -21.34 -13.73
CA LYS A 372 -4.76 -21.14 -14.99
C LYS A 372 -4.78 -19.67 -15.43
N MET A 373 -4.78 -18.73 -14.48
CA MET A 373 -4.74 -17.30 -14.79
C MET A 373 -3.38 -16.83 -15.32
N SER A 374 -2.30 -17.48 -14.90
CA SER A 374 -0.92 -17.19 -15.31
C SER A 374 -0.45 -17.91 -16.57
N GLY A 375 -1.32 -18.68 -17.23
CA GLY A 375 -0.96 -19.50 -18.40
C GLY A 375 -0.36 -20.86 -18.04
N GLY A 376 -0.67 -21.40 -16.87
CA GLY A 376 -0.30 -22.75 -16.42
C GLY A 376 0.91 -22.81 -15.49
N GLN A 377 1.47 -21.67 -15.06
CA GLN A 377 2.62 -21.61 -14.17
C GLN A 377 2.22 -21.90 -12.72
N ASP A 378 3.02 -22.64 -11.96
CA ASP A 378 2.82 -22.80 -10.50
C ASP A 378 3.25 -21.53 -9.78
N VAL A 379 2.40 -20.51 -9.84
CA VAL A 379 2.68 -19.17 -9.32
C VAL A 379 2.99 -19.16 -7.83
N TYR A 380 2.40 -20.08 -7.05
CA TYR A 380 2.76 -20.22 -5.64
C TYR A 380 4.22 -20.66 -5.52
N LYS A 381 4.59 -21.81 -6.12
CA LYS A 381 5.93 -22.37 -5.98
C LYS A 381 7.00 -21.42 -6.53
N GLU A 382 6.77 -20.84 -7.70
CA GLU A 382 7.74 -19.94 -8.32
C GLU A 382 7.97 -18.66 -7.50
N ILE A 383 6.92 -18.01 -7.00
CA ILE A 383 7.07 -16.81 -6.17
C ILE A 383 7.67 -17.17 -4.80
N PHE A 384 7.23 -18.28 -4.21
CA PHE A 384 7.74 -18.79 -2.94
C PHE A 384 9.25 -19.08 -2.98
N ASP A 385 9.74 -19.64 -4.09
CA ASP A 385 11.15 -19.90 -4.32
C ASP A 385 11.94 -18.60 -4.50
N ILE A 386 11.45 -17.66 -5.32
CA ILE A 386 12.08 -16.35 -5.52
C ILE A 386 12.18 -15.59 -4.19
N ALA A 387 11.14 -15.64 -3.36
CA ALA A 387 11.10 -15.00 -2.05
C ALA A 387 12.14 -15.56 -1.05
N ARG A 388 12.76 -16.71 -1.37
CA ARG A 388 13.79 -17.40 -0.59
C ARG A 388 15.17 -17.39 -1.26
N GLU A 389 15.34 -16.73 -2.40
CA GLU A 389 16.65 -16.53 -3.02
C GLU A 389 17.55 -15.59 -2.22
N ILE A 390 16.97 -14.78 -1.31
CA ILE A 390 17.69 -13.94 -0.37
C ILE A 390 17.48 -14.42 1.09
N PRO A 391 18.45 -14.20 2.00
CA PRO A 391 18.29 -14.53 3.41
C PRO A 391 17.06 -13.85 4.04
N LYS A 392 16.33 -14.55 4.91
CA LYS A 392 15.12 -14.04 5.61
C LYS A 392 15.38 -12.71 6.35
N ASN A 393 16.58 -12.54 6.90
CA ASN A 393 17.00 -11.38 7.68
C ASN A 393 17.66 -10.26 6.85
N THR A 394 17.64 -10.34 5.51
CA THR A 394 18.14 -9.27 4.63
C THR A 394 17.43 -7.96 4.99
N ALA A 395 18.20 -6.88 5.21
CA ALA A 395 17.61 -5.57 5.43
C ALA A 395 16.97 -5.07 4.13
N VAL A 396 15.85 -4.35 4.23
CA VAL A 396 15.17 -3.82 3.05
C VAL A 396 16.08 -2.89 2.23
N ALA A 397 16.97 -2.14 2.89
CA ALA A 397 17.95 -1.28 2.23
C ALA A 397 18.99 -2.05 1.38
N ASP A 398 19.24 -3.33 1.69
CA ASP A 398 20.23 -4.15 0.97
C ASP A 398 19.67 -4.80 -0.30
N VAL A 399 18.34 -4.77 -0.47
CA VAL A 399 17.68 -5.32 -1.66
C VAL A 399 18.03 -4.48 -2.88
N GLN A 400 18.79 -5.09 -3.80
CA GLN A 400 19.23 -4.44 -5.02
C GLN A 400 18.06 -4.24 -6.00
N ALA A 401 17.89 -2.99 -6.43
CA ALA A 401 16.88 -2.63 -7.40
C ALA A 401 17.25 -3.17 -8.79
N ARG A 402 16.29 -3.83 -9.45
CA ARG A 402 16.42 -4.32 -10.83
C ARG A 402 15.21 -3.85 -11.64
N ARG A 403 15.44 -3.42 -12.88
CA ARG A 403 14.35 -3.08 -13.80
C ARG A 403 13.62 -4.37 -14.18
N TRP A 404 12.43 -4.59 -13.61
CA TRP A 404 11.69 -5.84 -13.76
C TRP A 404 11.23 -6.11 -15.20
N TRP A 405 11.13 -5.07 -16.05
CA TRP A 405 10.71 -5.20 -17.44
C TRP A 405 11.87 -5.40 -18.42
N GLN A 406 13.11 -5.28 -17.96
CA GLN A 406 14.29 -5.59 -18.76
C GLN A 406 14.70 -7.03 -18.43
N THR A 407 14.88 -7.86 -19.46
CA THR A 407 15.52 -9.16 -19.27
C THR A 407 16.95 -8.92 -18.79
N ALA A 408 17.31 -9.56 -17.69
CA ALA A 408 18.66 -9.50 -17.11
C ALA A 408 19.72 -9.98 -18.11
#